data_AF-A0A345HA79-F1
#
_entry.id   AF-A0A345HA79-F1
#
_cell.length_a   1.000
_cell.length_b   1.000
_cell.length_c   1.000
_cell.angle_alpha   90.00
_cell.angle_beta   90.00
_cell.angle_gamma   90.00
#
_symmetry.space_group_name_H-M   'P 1'
#
loop_
_entity.id
_entity.type
_entity.pdbx_description
1 polymer ?
#
loop_
_entity_poly.entity_id
_entity_poly.type
_entity_poly.pdbx_seq_one_letter_code
_entity_poly.pdbx_strand_id
1 'polypeptide(L)'
;MKKTLLLGMLALAGFSANAQLASGSQAPDFTATDINGVEHHLQTYLDQGKTVVLDVSATWCGPCWSFHSAHILEELYKSHGPEGSDEVVILFIEGDGSTSISDLNGETAQTQGDWVTGTKYPIIDSAAIANLYDIAYFPTLYRICPDGLVYEMNQANPLPFLEGVSNCGSIDGAENHAEVEKTSVSLCEATGATNFDVEIKNYGGNNLTSAELSLKEDGTVIATQTYSGDLSLYTSGTVSFEGVEFDTSKDHTIEFTQINGSEPFNSVLESNTVDVSVAGQAENNFLVVLVHTDNYPGEISWDIKDSNGNVVANGGPYQAGTGTAGAGGPDANTTKMHFVEIPEGTSDCFDVNMYDAYGDGWSLGNTWHGMEVYSNDTAVFAYGPGNFGTELTRASAFKTNGVLASETIETSTFAVYPNPSNGVFNFATQEAVAVTVMDLTGKVVFTAKEINNGDTMNLSNLQKGMYLAKIVGATGERTEKLVIK
;
A
#
# COMPACT_ATOMS: atom_id res chain seq x y z
N MET A 1 78.37 32.14 -26.13
CA MET A 1 77.37 32.30 -27.22
C MET A 1 76.80 30.94 -27.57
N LYS A 2 75.52 30.92 -27.93
CA LYS A 2 74.69 29.83 -28.48
C LYS A 2 73.81 29.04 -27.49
N LYS A 3 72.54 29.43 -27.59
CA LYS A 3 71.29 28.76 -27.20
C LYS A 3 71.05 27.50 -28.06
N THR A 4 70.42 26.49 -27.47
CA THR A 4 69.48 25.52 -28.08
C THR A 4 68.82 24.79 -26.90
N LEU A 5 67.67 25.23 -26.38
CA LEU A 5 66.31 24.82 -26.75
C LEU A 5 66.20 23.34 -27.17
N LEU A 6 65.63 22.52 -26.29
CA LEU A 6 64.93 21.30 -26.67
C LEU A 6 63.54 21.32 -26.02
N LEU A 7 62.53 21.25 -26.89
CA LEU A 7 61.09 21.22 -26.62
C LEU A 7 60.73 20.07 -25.66
N GLY A 8 60.07 20.42 -24.55
CA GLY A 8 59.25 19.47 -23.79
C GLY A 8 57.91 19.31 -24.48
N MET A 9 57.64 18.12 -25.00
CA MET A 9 56.36 17.71 -25.56
C MET A 9 55.36 17.57 -24.41
N LEU A 10 54.53 18.60 -24.17
CA LEU A 10 53.41 18.54 -23.24
C LEU A 10 52.26 17.82 -23.97
N ALA A 11 52.14 16.51 -23.76
CA ALA A 11 50.95 15.77 -24.17
C ALA A 11 49.79 16.26 -23.28
N LEU A 12 48.92 17.11 -23.83
CA LEU A 12 47.58 17.31 -23.26
C LEU A 12 46.83 15.98 -23.42
N ALA A 13 46.83 15.18 -22.36
CA ALA A 13 45.77 14.20 -22.16
C ALA A 13 44.49 15.00 -21.89
N GLY A 14 43.64 15.11 -22.91
CA GLY A 14 42.28 15.59 -22.73
C GLY A 14 41.56 14.61 -21.80
N PHE A 15 41.35 15.03 -20.56
CA PHE A 15 40.29 14.45 -19.76
C PHE A 15 38.98 14.88 -20.41
N SER A 16 38.37 13.98 -21.19
CA SER A 16 36.95 14.09 -21.49
C SER A 16 36.21 13.85 -20.17
N ALA A 17 35.90 14.93 -19.46
CA ALA A 17 34.80 14.89 -18.52
C ALA A 17 33.55 14.77 -19.41
N ASN A 18 32.93 13.59 -19.46
CA ASN A 18 31.61 13.46 -20.06
C ASN A 18 30.67 14.24 -19.16
N ALA A 19 30.34 15.45 -19.56
CA ALA A 19 29.23 16.19 -18.98
C ALA A 19 27.96 15.66 -19.66
N GLN A 20 26.88 15.51 -18.89
CA GLN A 20 25.54 15.37 -19.46
C GLN A 20 25.29 16.45 -20.53
N LEU A 21 24.34 16.20 -21.41
CA LEU A 21 23.97 17.17 -22.45
C LEU A 21 23.76 18.56 -21.84
N ALA A 22 24.46 19.54 -22.42
CA ALA A 22 24.33 20.91 -21.98
C ALA A 22 22.89 21.39 -22.17
N SER A 23 22.36 22.11 -21.18
CA SER A 23 21.02 22.69 -21.23
C SER A 23 20.80 23.50 -22.50
N GLY A 24 19.71 23.21 -23.23
CA GLY A 24 19.36 23.85 -24.49
C GLY A 24 20.18 23.38 -25.70
N SER A 25 20.86 22.23 -25.60
CA SER A 25 21.45 21.55 -26.76
C SER A 25 20.39 20.79 -27.55
N GLN A 26 20.73 20.39 -28.78
CA GLN A 26 19.87 19.52 -29.58
C GLN A 26 19.83 18.11 -28.96
N ALA A 27 18.64 17.61 -28.67
CA ALA A 27 18.45 16.23 -28.24
C ALA A 27 18.96 15.26 -29.32
N PRO A 28 19.84 14.30 -28.99
CA PRO A 28 20.19 13.22 -29.88
C PRO A 28 18.96 12.39 -30.25
N ASP A 29 18.67 12.28 -31.54
CA ASP A 29 17.55 11.47 -32.03
C ASP A 29 17.82 9.97 -31.86
N PHE A 30 16.78 9.20 -31.61
CA PHE A 30 16.86 7.75 -31.45
C PHE A 30 15.58 7.04 -31.89
N THR A 31 15.73 5.78 -32.28
CA THR A 31 14.65 4.82 -32.44
C THR A 31 14.94 3.63 -31.53
N ALA A 32 13.98 3.22 -30.72
CA ALA A 32 14.11 2.08 -29.82
C ALA A 32 12.78 1.36 -29.62
N THR A 33 12.84 0.07 -29.31
CA THR A 33 11.67 -0.75 -28.99
C THR A 33 11.51 -0.84 -27.48
N ASP A 34 10.29 -0.63 -26.99
CA ASP A 34 9.97 -0.85 -25.58
C ASP A 34 9.92 -2.35 -25.22
N ILE A 35 9.77 -2.65 -23.93
CA ILE A 35 9.68 -4.03 -23.44
C ILE A 35 8.41 -4.77 -23.89
N ASN A 36 7.43 -4.05 -24.45
CA ASN A 36 6.20 -4.61 -25.02
C ASN A 36 6.29 -4.85 -26.54
N GLY A 37 7.43 -4.50 -27.17
CA GLY A 37 7.65 -4.67 -28.60
C GLY A 37 7.17 -3.50 -29.47
N VAL A 38 6.79 -2.37 -28.88
CA VAL A 38 6.37 -1.15 -29.59
C VAL A 38 7.60 -0.31 -29.92
N GLU A 39 7.71 0.15 -31.18
CA GLU A 39 8.81 1.02 -31.61
C GLU A 39 8.48 2.49 -31.34
N HIS A 40 9.43 3.20 -30.74
CA HIS A 40 9.37 4.61 -30.39
C HIS A 40 10.48 5.37 -31.11
N HIS A 41 10.12 6.49 -31.74
CA HIS A 41 11.05 7.37 -32.45
C HIS A 41 10.88 8.79 -31.93
N LEU A 42 11.95 9.36 -31.35
CA LEU A 42 11.90 10.66 -30.68
C LEU A 42 11.38 11.75 -31.62
N GLN A 43 11.97 11.89 -32.82
CA GLN A 43 11.58 12.94 -33.75
C GLN A 43 10.11 12.84 -34.18
N THR A 44 9.52 11.64 -34.24
CA THR A 44 8.09 11.49 -34.54
C THR A 44 7.20 12.21 -33.52
N TYR A 45 7.55 12.17 -32.24
CA TYR A 45 6.80 12.86 -31.20
C TYR A 45 6.98 14.38 -31.26
N LEU A 46 8.21 14.84 -31.50
CA LEU A 46 8.52 16.27 -31.60
C LEU A 46 7.84 16.90 -32.82
N ASP A 47 7.81 16.20 -33.96
CA ASP A 47 7.11 16.64 -35.17
C ASP A 47 5.59 16.73 -34.99
N GLN A 48 5.03 15.98 -34.03
CA GLN A 48 3.62 16.08 -33.62
C GLN A 48 3.37 17.26 -32.66
N GLY A 49 4.41 18.01 -32.28
CA GLY A 49 4.32 19.11 -31.34
C GLY A 49 4.34 18.68 -29.86
N LYS A 50 4.64 17.41 -29.57
CA LYS A 50 4.60 16.87 -28.20
C LYS A 50 5.88 17.17 -27.45
N THR A 51 5.75 17.40 -26.14
CA THR A 51 6.89 17.44 -25.23
C THR A 51 7.25 16.03 -24.80
N VAL A 52 8.53 15.67 -24.84
CA VAL A 52 8.99 14.34 -24.39
C VAL A 52 9.69 14.46 -23.05
N VAL A 53 9.22 13.69 -22.07
CA VAL A 53 9.88 13.47 -20.78
C VAL A 53 10.65 12.16 -20.86
N LEU A 54 11.97 12.23 -20.69
CA LEU A 54 12.85 11.07 -20.66
C LEU A 54 13.29 10.85 -19.20
N ASP A 55 12.90 9.73 -18.61
CA ASP A 55 13.37 9.27 -17.31
C ASP A 55 14.43 8.21 -17.53
N VAL A 56 15.71 8.56 -17.33
CA VAL A 56 16.80 7.60 -17.39
C VAL A 56 17.13 7.15 -15.97
N SER A 57 16.87 5.88 -15.71
CA SER A 57 16.97 5.25 -14.40
C SER A 57 17.79 3.96 -14.44
N ALA A 58 18.03 3.40 -13.26
CA ALA A 58 18.67 2.11 -13.04
C ALA A 58 17.85 1.31 -12.03
N THR A 59 17.57 0.03 -12.28
CA THR A 59 16.73 -0.81 -11.42
C THR A 59 17.23 -0.95 -9.98
N TRP A 60 18.55 -0.82 -9.76
CA TRP A 60 19.17 -0.83 -8.42
C TRP A 60 19.16 0.53 -7.72
N CYS A 61 18.79 1.61 -8.40
CA CYS A 61 18.93 2.99 -7.92
C CYS A 61 17.79 3.36 -6.95
N GLY A 62 18.13 3.52 -5.66
CA GLY A 62 17.18 3.91 -4.62
C GLY A 62 16.42 5.22 -4.91
N PRO A 63 17.08 6.35 -5.21
CA PRO A 63 16.38 7.60 -5.56
C PRO A 63 15.51 7.52 -6.82
N CYS A 64 15.86 6.63 -7.76
CA CYS A 64 15.05 6.35 -8.94
C CYS A 64 13.76 5.64 -8.52
N TRP A 65 13.86 4.62 -7.66
CA TRP A 65 12.72 3.87 -7.15
C TRP A 65 11.80 4.75 -6.31
N SER A 66 12.35 5.65 -5.49
CA SER A 66 11.55 6.61 -4.73
C SER A 66 10.74 7.55 -5.63
N PHE A 67 11.29 7.98 -6.75
CA PHE A 67 10.56 8.82 -7.71
C PHE A 67 9.52 8.04 -8.50
N HIS A 68 9.87 6.82 -8.95
CA HIS A 68 8.94 5.89 -9.59
C HIS A 68 7.74 5.57 -8.69
N SER A 69 8.00 5.18 -7.44
CA SER A 69 6.98 4.83 -6.45
C SER A 69 6.19 6.04 -5.93
N ALA A 70 6.60 7.27 -6.26
CA ALA A 70 5.82 8.47 -5.99
C ALA A 70 4.77 8.74 -7.08
N HIS A 71 4.72 7.93 -8.15
CA HIS A 71 3.72 7.96 -9.22
C HIS A 71 3.61 9.31 -9.97
N ILE A 72 4.62 10.17 -9.88
CA ILE A 72 4.62 11.51 -10.49
C ILE A 72 4.44 11.45 -12.01
N LEU A 73 5.14 10.51 -12.67
CA LEU A 73 5.02 10.30 -14.10
C LEU A 73 3.70 9.62 -14.49
N GLU A 74 3.12 8.79 -13.63
CA GLU A 74 1.80 8.21 -13.85
C GLU A 74 0.73 9.31 -13.82
N GLU A 75 0.79 10.22 -12.86
CA GLU A 75 -0.10 11.38 -12.79
C GLU A 75 -0.02 12.24 -14.06
N LEU A 76 1.20 12.50 -14.53
CA LEU A 76 1.43 13.24 -15.77
C LEU A 76 0.94 12.46 -17.00
N TYR A 77 1.12 11.14 -17.02
CA TYR A 77 0.64 10.29 -18.11
C TYR A 77 -0.88 10.29 -18.19
N LYS A 78 -1.58 10.13 -17.07
CA LYS A 78 -3.05 10.15 -17.01
C LYS A 78 -3.62 11.51 -17.44
N SER A 79 -2.98 12.63 -17.07
CA SER A 79 -3.47 13.99 -17.36
C SER A 79 -3.08 14.53 -18.74
N HIS A 80 -1.85 14.27 -19.21
CA HIS A 80 -1.27 14.90 -20.40
C HIS A 80 -0.71 13.90 -21.42
N GLY A 81 -0.66 12.61 -21.08
CA GLY A 81 -0.34 11.53 -22.00
C GLY A 81 -1.52 11.15 -22.90
N PRO A 82 -1.45 9.99 -23.60
CA PRO A 82 -2.48 9.54 -24.54
C PRO A 82 -3.88 9.36 -23.94
N GLU A 83 -3.98 9.14 -22.63
CA GLU A 83 -5.26 9.05 -21.90
C GLU A 83 -5.78 10.43 -21.44
N GLY A 84 -4.95 11.46 -21.51
CA GLY A 84 -5.30 12.84 -21.22
C GLY A 84 -5.27 13.70 -22.49
N SER A 85 -4.63 14.86 -22.42
CA SER A 85 -4.56 15.79 -23.56
C SER A 85 -3.66 15.35 -24.72
N ASP A 86 -2.87 14.29 -24.55
CA ASP A 86 -1.90 13.76 -25.53
C ASP A 86 -0.81 14.77 -25.97
N GLU A 87 -0.51 15.74 -25.11
CA GLU A 87 0.52 16.78 -25.32
C GLU A 87 1.92 16.34 -24.87
N VAL A 88 2.00 15.32 -24.01
CA VAL A 88 3.24 14.84 -23.39
C VAL A 88 3.46 13.35 -23.67
N VAL A 89 4.70 12.98 -23.98
CA VAL A 89 5.14 11.58 -24.08
C VAL A 89 6.14 11.31 -22.98
N ILE A 90 5.95 10.24 -22.22
CA ILE A 90 6.89 9.79 -21.20
C ILE A 90 7.60 8.55 -21.73
N LEU A 91 8.93 8.54 -21.65
CA LEU A 91 9.77 7.39 -21.98
C LEU A 91 10.66 7.09 -20.78
N PHE A 92 10.42 5.95 -20.13
CA PHE A 92 11.31 5.42 -19.11
C PHE A 92 12.39 4.59 -19.79
N ILE A 93 13.64 5.01 -19.65
CA ILE A 93 14.84 4.30 -20.08
C ILE A 93 15.51 3.61 -18.89
N GLU A 94 15.57 2.29 -18.90
CA GLU A 94 16.56 1.58 -18.08
C GLU A 94 17.93 1.73 -18.75
N GLY A 95 18.78 2.54 -18.13
CA GLY A 95 20.01 3.07 -18.74
C GLY A 95 21.27 2.27 -18.39
N ASP A 96 21.20 1.32 -17.46
CA ASP A 96 22.35 0.54 -17.02
C ASP A 96 22.48 -0.76 -17.79
N GLY A 97 23.57 -0.91 -18.56
CA GLY A 97 23.80 -2.12 -19.37
C GLY A 97 24.20 -3.36 -18.57
N SER A 98 24.29 -3.26 -17.24
CA SER A 98 24.55 -4.39 -16.34
C SER A 98 23.29 -5.03 -15.75
N THR A 99 22.14 -4.37 -15.89
CA THR A 99 20.83 -4.87 -15.46
C THR A 99 20.11 -5.56 -16.63
N SER A 100 19.04 -6.27 -16.33
CA SER A 100 18.29 -7.10 -17.27
C SER A 100 16.79 -6.89 -17.11
N ILE A 101 16.02 -7.41 -18.07
CA ILE A 101 14.56 -7.43 -17.97
C ILE A 101 14.04 -8.12 -16.70
N SER A 102 14.76 -9.11 -16.14
CA SER A 102 14.39 -9.72 -14.85
C SER A 102 14.58 -8.77 -13.68
N ASP A 103 15.55 -7.85 -13.74
CA ASP A 103 15.71 -6.80 -12.73
C ASP A 103 14.56 -5.78 -12.84
N LEU A 104 14.12 -5.43 -14.05
CA LEU A 104 12.94 -4.59 -14.26
C LEU A 104 11.67 -5.23 -13.68
N ASN A 105 11.49 -6.54 -13.86
CA ASN A 105 10.33 -7.28 -13.32
C ASN A 105 10.43 -7.60 -11.81
N GLY A 106 11.42 -7.09 -11.08
CA GLY A 106 11.50 -7.35 -9.64
C GLY A 106 11.97 -8.76 -9.28
N GLU A 107 12.50 -9.54 -10.23
CA GLU A 107 12.73 -10.99 -10.04
C GLU A 107 14.11 -11.31 -9.43
N THR A 108 14.94 -10.30 -9.20
CA THR A 108 16.31 -10.47 -8.67
C THR A 108 16.50 -9.70 -7.37
N ALA A 109 17.60 -9.99 -6.67
CA ALA A 109 17.99 -9.22 -5.48
C ALA A 109 18.75 -7.90 -5.82
N GLN A 110 18.96 -7.59 -7.10
CA GLN A 110 19.71 -6.41 -7.54
C GLN A 110 18.81 -5.19 -7.78
N THR A 111 17.52 -5.40 -7.99
CA THR A 111 16.52 -4.35 -8.20
C THR A 111 15.88 -3.89 -6.89
N GLN A 112 15.36 -2.66 -6.88
CA GLN A 112 14.57 -2.13 -5.77
C GLN A 112 13.15 -2.73 -5.70
N GLY A 113 12.61 -3.19 -6.83
CA GLY A 113 11.26 -3.73 -6.91
C GLY A 113 10.84 -4.09 -8.33
N ASP A 114 9.54 -4.30 -8.52
CA ASP A 114 8.92 -4.48 -9.85
C ASP A 114 8.59 -3.10 -10.43
N TRP A 115 9.28 -2.73 -11.50
CA TRP A 115 9.15 -1.45 -12.21
C TRP A 115 8.13 -1.50 -13.36
N VAL A 116 7.67 -2.71 -13.71
CA VAL A 116 6.87 -2.98 -14.91
C VAL A 116 5.40 -3.01 -14.55
N THR A 117 5.02 -3.74 -13.50
CA THR A 117 3.63 -3.88 -13.11
C THR A 117 3.04 -2.53 -12.70
N GLY A 118 1.97 -2.11 -13.39
CA GLY A 118 1.26 -0.85 -13.13
C GLY A 118 1.73 0.32 -14.00
N THR A 119 2.95 0.28 -14.52
CA THR A 119 3.50 1.34 -15.39
C THR A 119 2.79 1.38 -16.74
N LYS A 120 2.12 2.50 -17.04
CA LYS A 120 1.34 2.68 -18.27
C LYS A 120 2.11 3.28 -19.45
N TYR A 121 3.21 3.97 -19.17
CA TYR A 121 4.05 4.58 -20.18
C TYR A 121 5.16 3.62 -20.66
N PRO A 122 5.70 3.80 -21.88
CA PRO A 122 6.76 2.96 -22.42
C PRO A 122 7.99 2.84 -21.52
N ILE A 123 8.47 1.61 -21.37
CA ILE A 123 9.75 1.27 -20.72
C ILE A 123 10.69 0.70 -21.77
N ILE A 124 11.85 1.29 -21.95
CA ILE A 124 12.88 0.91 -22.93
C ILE A 124 14.13 0.48 -22.16
N ASP A 125 14.51 -0.79 -22.29
CA ASP A 125 15.78 -1.31 -21.78
C ASP A 125 16.91 -1.00 -22.78
N SER A 126 17.64 0.10 -22.56
CA SER A 126 18.64 0.58 -23.51
C SER A 126 19.73 1.45 -22.89
N ALA A 127 20.80 0.79 -22.46
CA ALA A 127 22.06 1.46 -22.14
C ALA A 127 22.65 2.25 -23.32
N ALA A 128 22.27 1.93 -24.57
CA ALA A 128 22.69 2.69 -25.74
C ALA A 128 22.13 4.12 -25.74
N ILE A 129 20.87 4.31 -25.30
CA ILE A 129 20.27 5.65 -25.15
C ILE A 129 20.96 6.41 -24.02
N ALA A 130 21.24 5.76 -22.89
CA ALA A 130 21.98 6.40 -21.79
C ALA A 130 23.39 6.86 -22.23
N ASN A 131 24.10 6.04 -23.01
CA ASN A 131 25.38 6.43 -23.60
C ASN A 131 25.22 7.58 -24.62
N LEU A 132 24.17 7.57 -25.44
CA LEU A 132 23.90 8.60 -26.45
C LEU A 132 23.64 9.98 -25.81
N TYR A 133 23.03 10.00 -24.63
CA TYR A 133 22.73 11.21 -23.86
C TYR A 133 23.82 11.59 -22.83
N ASP A 134 24.97 10.90 -22.86
CA ASP A 134 26.09 11.13 -21.93
C ASP A 134 25.64 11.11 -20.44
N ILE A 135 24.76 10.16 -20.07
CA ILE A 135 24.20 10.05 -18.72
C ILE A 135 25.30 9.71 -17.72
N ALA A 136 25.47 10.56 -16.70
CA ALA A 136 26.56 10.46 -15.73
C ALA A 136 26.13 9.89 -14.36
N TYR A 137 24.83 9.97 -14.04
CA TYR A 137 24.24 9.49 -12.80
C TYR A 137 22.77 9.12 -13.03
N PHE A 138 22.19 8.43 -12.06
CA PHE A 138 20.77 8.08 -12.05
C PHE A 138 20.11 8.61 -10.76
N PRO A 139 18.83 9.03 -10.82
CA PRO A 139 18.07 9.23 -12.04
C PRO A 139 18.51 10.52 -12.75
N THR A 140 18.39 10.53 -14.06
CA THR A 140 18.49 11.74 -14.89
C THR A 140 17.17 11.94 -15.60
N LEU A 141 16.51 13.07 -15.33
CA LEU A 141 15.25 13.44 -15.96
C LEU A 141 15.51 14.51 -17.01
N TYR A 142 15.03 14.31 -18.23
CA TYR A 142 15.09 15.29 -19.30
C TYR A 142 13.70 15.67 -19.77
N ARG A 143 13.56 16.95 -20.11
CA ARG A 143 12.50 17.47 -20.95
C ARG A 143 13.08 17.79 -22.32
N ILE A 144 12.44 17.32 -23.36
CA ILE A 144 12.77 17.61 -24.76
C ILE A 144 11.57 18.33 -25.36
N CYS A 145 11.80 19.58 -25.76
CA CYS A 145 10.76 20.42 -26.33
C CYS A 145 10.50 20.10 -27.80
N PRO A 146 9.34 20.49 -28.37
CA PRO A 146 9.03 20.25 -29.78
C PRO A 146 10.03 20.85 -30.78
N ASP A 147 10.79 21.86 -30.36
CA ASP A 147 11.90 22.44 -31.15
C ASP A 147 13.18 21.55 -31.14
N GLY A 148 13.16 20.45 -30.39
CA GLY A 148 14.24 19.49 -30.24
C GLY A 148 15.29 19.86 -29.21
N LEU A 149 15.09 20.93 -28.42
CA LEU A 149 16.02 21.32 -27.37
C LEU A 149 15.78 20.51 -26.09
N VAL A 150 16.87 20.05 -25.47
CA VAL A 150 16.84 19.22 -24.25
C VAL A 150 17.29 20.00 -23.00
N TYR A 151 16.58 19.77 -21.89
CA TYR A 151 16.80 20.42 -20.61
C TYR A 151 16.68 19.40 -19.48
N GLU A 152 17.69 19.31 -18.63
CA GLU A 152 17.60 18.49 -17.43
C GLU A 152 16.57 19.06 -16.46
N MET A 153 15.83 18.17 -15.81
CA MET A 153 14.81 18.47 -14.82
C MET A 153 15.18 17.90 -13.45
N ASN A 154 14.69 18.57 -12.41
CA ASN A 154 14.76 18.02 -11.05
C ASN A 154 13.54 17.14 -10.78
N GLN A 155 13.72 16.15 -9.90
CA GLN A 155 12.59 15.48 -9.26
C GLN A 155 11.77 16.50 -8.47
N ALA A 156 10.45 16.40 -8.56
CA ALA A 156 9.53 17.26 -7.84
C ALA A 156 8.16 16.59 -7.68
N ASN A 157 7.30 17.20 -6.86
CA ASN A 157 5.88 16.83 -6.77
C ASN A 157 5.17 17.09 -8.11
N PRO A 158 3.95 16.54 -8.34
CA PRO A 158 3.32 16.55 -9.67
C PRO A 158 3.12 17.94 -10.27
N LEU A 159 2.66 18.92 -9.49
CA LEU A 159 2.42 20.28 -9.99
C LEU A 159 3.72 21.02 -10.38
N PRO A 160 4.76 21.13 -9.52
CA PRO A 160 6.03 21.72 -9.96
C PRO A 160 6.72 20.93 -11.09
N PHE A 161 6.53 19.60 -11.15
CA PHE A 161 7.06 18.80 -12.25
C PHE A 161 6.40 19.18 -13.58
N LEU A 162 5.07 19.27 -13.60
CA LEU A 162 4.29 19.75 -14.75
C LEU A 162 4.71 21.18 -15.15
N GLU A 163 4.87 22.11 -14.21
CA GLU A 163 5.39 23.46 -14.52
C GLU A 163 6.77 23.40 -15.20
N GLY A 164 7.62 22.46 -14.75
CA GLY A 164 8.84 22.09 -15.45
C GLY A 164 8.56 21.74 -16.90
N VAL A 165 7.73 20.73 -17.16
CA VAL A 165 7.35 20.26 -18.51
C VAL A 165 6.79 21.39 -19.39
N SER A 166 5.96 22.28 -18.85
CA SER A 166 5.36 23.41 -19.57
C SER A 166 6.34 24.54 -19.95
N ASN A 167 7.62 24.44 -19.61
CA ASN A 167 8.62 25.39 -20.13
C ASN A 167 8.91 25.20 -21.63
N CYS A 168 8.36 24.17 -22.27
CA CYS A 168 8.39 24.00 -23.73
C CYS A 168 7.32 24.79 -24.48
N GLY A 169 6.34 25.36 -23.77
CA GLY A 169 5.17 26.02 -24.35
C GLY A 169 3.92 25.78 -23.50
N SER A 170 2.78 26.35 -23.92
CA SER A 170 1.51 26.04 -23.25
C SER A 170 1.21 24.55 -23.40
N ILE A 171 0.86 23.92 -22.29
CA ILE A 171 0.30 22.58 -22.21
C ILE A 171 -1.07 22.81 -21.57
N ASP A 172 -2.12 22.68 -22.36
CA ASP A 172 -3.45 23.14 -22.01
C ASP A 172 -4.19 22.14 -21.12
N GLY A 173 -3.85 20.85 -21.23
CA GLY A 173 -4.51 19.76 -20.52
C GLY A 173 -5.92 19.47 -21.04
N ALA A 174 -6.51 18.38 -20.54
CA ALA A 174 -7.90 18.02 -20.84
C ALA A 174 -8.85 18.71 -19.85
N GLU A 175 -10.01 19.20 -20.31
CA GLU A 175 -11.05 19.66 -19.39
C GLU A 175 -11.98 18.51 -18.99
N ASN A 176 -12.57 18.57 -17.78
CA ASN A 176 -13.55 17.60 -17.29
C ASN A 176 -13.02 16.16 -17.30
N HIS A 177 -11.76 16.02 -16.88
CA HIS A 177 -11.01 14.78 -16.86
C HIS A 177 -10.74 14.37 -15.41
N ALA A 178 -11.32 13.26 -14.98
CA ALA A 178 -11.16 12.78 -13.61
C ALA A 178 -11.20 11.26 -13.56
N GLU A 179 -10.59 10.71 -12.53
CA GLU A 179 -10.56 9.28 -12.27
C GLU A 179 -11.49 8.93 -11.11
N VAL A 180 -12.25 7.85 -11.26
CA VAL A 180 -12.84 7.15 -10.12
C VAL A 180 -11.82 6.15 -9.62
N GLU A 181 -11.33 6.37 -8.40
CA GLU A 181 -10.36 5.47 -7.80
C GLU A 181 -11.03 4.16 -7.35
N LYS A 182 -10.22 3.11 -7.28
CA LYS A 182 -10.71 1.78 -6.92
C LYS A 182 -11.31 1.80 -5.51
N THR A 183 -12.51 1.26 -5.37
CA THR A 183 -13.18 1.11 -4.07
C THR A 183 -13.60 -0.35 -3.85
N SER A 184 -13.76 -0.70 -2.59
CA SER A 184 -14.18 -2.04 -2.15
C SER A 184 -15.24 -1.93 -1.08
N VAL A 185 -16.22 -2.82 -1.14
CA VAL A 185 -17.33 -2.93 -0.19
C VAL A 185 -17.29 -4.32 0.45
N SER A 186 -17.41 -4.35 1.78
CA SER A 186 -17.64 -5.58 2.52
C SER A 186 -19.09 -5.59 3.01
N LEU A 187 -19.76 -6.72 2.84
CA LEU A 187 -21.12 -6.95 3.31
C LEU A 187 -21.14 -8.00 4.40
N CYS A 188 -22.08 -7.90 5.32
CA CYS A 188 -22.25 -8.95 6.32
C CYS A 188 -22.72 -10.27 5.71
N GLU A 189 -23.62 -10.20 4.74
CA GLU A 189 -24.18 -11.34 4.04
C GLU A 189 -24.00 -11.16 2.53
N ALA A 190 -24.29 -12.21 1.75
CA ALA A 190 -24.15 -12.17 0.29
C ALA A 190 -24.98 -11.05 -0.37
N THR A 191 -26.02 -10.55 0.31
CA THR A 191 -26.80 -9.40 -0.12
C THR A 191 -27.05 -8.48 1.06
N GLY A 192 -27.05 -7.16 0.85
CA GLY A 192 -27.51 -6.22 1.85
C GLY A 192 -27.15 -4.77 1.54
N ALA A 193 -27.78 -3.86 2.30
CA ALA A 193 -27.49 -2.44 2.27
C ALA A 193 -26.24 -2.09 3.08
N THR A 194 -25.40 -1.23 2.53
CA THR A 194 -24.31 -0.59 3.26
C THR A 194 -24.04 0.81 2.75
N ASN A 195 -23.35 1.61 3.58
CA ASN A 195 -22.75 2.85 3.16
C ASN A 195 -21.34 2.56 2.63
N PHE A 196 -20.88 3.33 1.66
CA PHE A 196 -19.50 3.27 1.19
C PHE A 196 -19.07 4.60 0.59
N ASP A 197 -17.77 4.81 0.58
CA ASP A 197 -17.14 6.00 0.04
C ASP A 197 -16.37 5.67 -1.25
N VAL A 198 -16.33 6.64 -2.15
CA VAL A 198 -15.64 6.56 -3.43
C VAL A 198 -14.67 7.73 -3.48
N GLU A 199 -13.39 7.44 -3.64
CA GLU A 199 -12.39 8.46 -3.90
C GLU A 199 -12.40 8.82 -5.40
N ILE A 200 -12.32 10.11 -5.66
CA ILE A 200 -12.25 10.68 -7.00
C ILE A 200 -11.07 11.62 -7.09
N LYS A 201 -10.42 11.69 -8.24
CA LYS A 201 -9.25 12.56 -8.44
C LYS A 201 -9.35 13.37 -9.71
N ASN A 202 -9.06 14.67 -9.60
CA ASN A 202 -9.08 15.56 -10.77
C ASN A 202 -7.77 15.47 -11.56
N TYR A 203 -7.86 15.07 -12.83
CA TYR A 203 -6.76 15.09 -13.80
C TYR A 203 -6.92 16.19 -14.86
N GLY A 204 -7.98 16.98 -14.77
CA GLY A 204 -8.29 18.03 -15.73
C GLY A 204 -7.60 19.36 -15.44
N GLY A 205 -7.35 20.12 -16.50
CA GLY A 205 -6.79 21.47 -16.42
C GLY A 205 -7.72 22.48 -15.74
N ASN A 206 -9.04 22.21 -15.76
CA ASN A 206 -10.04 22.97 -15.01
C ASN A 206 -10.37 22.30 -13.67
N ASN A 207 -10.76 23.10 -12.68
CA ASN A 207 -11.19 22.56 -11.39
C ASN A 207 -12.48 21.72 -11.54
N LEU A 208 -12.52 20.59 -10.85
CA LEU A 208 -13.73 19.79 -10.70
C LEU A 208 -14.57 20.40 -9.57
N THR A 209 -15.66 21.07 -9.96
CA THR A 209 -16.57 21.77 -9.04
C THR A 209 -17.86 21.00 -8.78
N SER A 210 -18.25 20.14 -9.73
CA SER A 210 -19.36 19.21 -9.60
C SER A 210 -19.14 17.96 -10.44
N ALA A 211 -19.67 16.82 -10.00
CA ALA A 211 -19.72 15.60 -10.79
C ALA A 211 -20.94 14.75 -10.42
N GLU A 212 -21.49 14.02 -11.39
CA GLU A 212 -22.57 13.06 -11.19
C GLU A 212 -22.03 11.65 -11.37
N LEU A 213 -22.15 10.81 -10.34
CA LEU A 213 -21.69 9.43 -10.36
C LEU A 213 -22.88 8.47 -10.36
N SER A 214 -22.74 7.37 -11.09
CA SER A 214 -23.71 6.26 -11.10
C SER A 214 -23.03 4.96 -10.72
N LEU A 215 -23.58 4.28 -9.71
CA LEU A 215 -23.26 2.90 -9.39
C LEU A 215 -24.19 1.97 -10.17
N LYS A 216 -23.61 0.99 -10.85
CA LYS A 216 -24.31 -0.02 -11.62
C LYS A 216 -24.07 -1.41 -11.05
N GLU A 217 -25.08 -2.25 -11.18
CA GLU A 217 -25.08 -3.68 -10.91
C GLU A 217 -25.52 -4.41 -12.17
N ASP A 218 -24.66 -5.28 -12.73
CA ASP A 218 -24.84 -5.91 -14.04
C ASP A 218 -25.25 -4.91 -15.15
N GLY A 219 -24.65 -3.71 -15.10
CA GLY A 219 -24.91 -2.61 -16.03
C GLY A 219 -26.20 -1.80 -15.76
N THR A 220 -26.99 -2.16 -14.75
CA THR A 220 -28.20 -1.41 -14.33
C THR A 220 -27.87 -0.44 -13.21
N VAL A 221 -28.23 0.84 -13.36
CA VAL A 221 -28.00 1.85 -12.31
C VAL A 221 -28.84 1.53 -11.06
N ILE A 222 -28.17 1.35 -9.92
CA ILE A 222 -28.78 1.07 -8.62
C ILE A 222 -28.68 2.24 -7.65
N ALA A 223 -27.71 3.13 -7.83
CA ALA A 223 -27.57 4.37 -7.05
C ALA A 223 -26.90 5.47 -7.88
N THR A 224 -27.19 6.71 -7.53
CA THR A 224 -26.55 7.90 -8.13
C THR A 224 -26.21 8.89 -7.03
N GLN A 225 -25.07 9.56 -7.14
CA GLN A 225 -24.66 10.57 -6.17
C GLN A 225 -23.99 11.76 -6.88
N THR A 226 -24.17 12.95 -6.32
CA THR A 226 -23.53 14.16 -6.82
C THR A 226 -22.40 14.57 -5.89
N TYR A 227 -21.23 14.80 -6.46
CA TYR A 227 -20.14 15.53 -5.82
C TYR A 227 -20.33 17.05 -6.02
N SER A 228 -20.03 17.82 -4.98
CA SER A 228 -19.94 19.29 -5.05
C SER A 228 -18.73 19.74 -4.23
N GLY A 229 -17.84 20.50 -4.85
CA GLY A 229 -16.60 20.93 -4.21
C GLY A 229 -15.76 21.83 -5.11
N ASP A 230 -14.44 21.77 -4.92
CA ASP A 230 -13.46 22.49 -5.74
C ASP A 230 -12.13 21.73 -5.70
N LEU A 231 -11.97 20.75 -6.59
CA LEU A 231 -10.73 19.97 -6.72
C LEU A 231 -9.88 20.56 -7.84
N SER A 232 -8.72 21.10 -7.50
CA SER A 232 -7.71 21.47 -8.49
C SER A 232 -7.01 20.23 -9.07
N LEU A 233 -6.24 20.41 -10.14
CA LEU A 233 -5.44 19.34 -10.76
C LEU A 233 -4.61 18.56 -9.72
N TYR A 234 -4.63 17.23 -9.82
CA TYR A 234 -4.00 16.23 -8.95
C TYR A 234 -4.50 16.21 -7.49
N THR A 235 -5.68 16.75 -7.21
CA THR A 235 -6.31 16.67 -5.89
C THR A 235 -7.47 15.69 -5.88
N SER A 236 -7.61 14.98 -4.77
CA SER A 236 -8.67 13.99 -4.55
C SER A 236 -9.80 14.53 -3.68
N GLY A 237 -10.97 13.91 -3.80
CA GLY A 237 -12.14 14.13 -2.98
C GLY A 237 -12.94 12.85 -2.79
N THR A 238 -13.93 12.88 -1.90
CA THR A 238 -14.72 11.71 -1.55
C THR A 238 -16.20 11.92 -1.86
N VAL A 239 -16.84 10.87 -2.38
CA VAL A 239 -18.28 10.81 -2.64
C VAL A 239 -18.87 9.69 -1.79
N SER A 240 -19.75 10.04 -0.86
CA SER A 240 -20.40 9.07 0.03
C SER A 240 -21.75 8.60 -0.52
N PHE A 241 -21.94 7.29 -0.56
CA PHE A 241 -23.20 6.64 -0.87
C PHE A 241 -23.79 6.02 0.39
N GLU A 242 -25.10 6.23 0.62
CA GLU A 242 -25.78 5.74 1.82
C GLU A 242 -26.84 4.68 1.47
N GLY A 243 -26.86 3.59 2.24
CA GLY A 243 -27.91 2.57 2.20
C GLY A 243 -28.05 1.87 0.85
N VAL A 244 -26.94 1.67 0.14
CA VAL A 244 -26.94 1.02 -1.18
C VAL A 244 -27.00 -0.49 -1.01
N GLU A 245 -27.99 -1.11 -1.65
CA GLU A 245 -28.15 -2.57 -1.69
C GLU A 245 -27.18 -3.18 -2.70
N PHE A 246 -26.39 -4.16 -2.26
CA PHE A 246 -25.46 -4.92 -3.07
C PHE A 246 -25.78 -6.42 -3.07
N ASP A 247 -25.32 -7.14 -4.10
CA ASP A 247 -25.37 -8.60 -4.22
C ASP A 247 -24.01 -9.14 -4.71
N THR A 248 -23.26 -9.84 -3.87
CA THR A 248 -21.90 -10.30 -4.19
C THR A 248 -21.82 -11.27 -5.38
N SER A 249 -22.94 -11.74 -5.92
CA SER A 249 -22.98 -12.60 -7.10
C SER A 249 -22.98 -11.85 -8.43
N LYS A 250 -23.03 -10.52 -8.40
CA LYS A 250 -23.14 -9.63 -9.57
C LYS A 250 -21.92 -8.74 -9.71
N ASP A 251 -21.73 -8.21 -10.92
CA ASP A 251 -20.65 -7.26 -11.19
C ASP A 251 -21.10 -5.84 -10.84
N HIS A 252 -20.26 -5.11 -10.10
CA HIS A 252 -20.51 -3.71 -9.75
C HIS A 252 -19.47 -2.78 -10.37
N THR A 253 -19.96 -1.70 -10.96
CA THR A 253 -19.12 -0.65 -11.54
C THR A 253 -19.63 0.70 -11.12
N ILE A 254 -18.74 1.63 -10.84
CA ILE A 254 -19.08 3.03 -10.65
C ILE A 254 -18.48 3.86 -11.77
N GLU A 255 -19.23 4.86 -12.24
CA GLU A 255 -18.77 5.74 -13.31
C GLU A 255 -19.20 7.19 -13.08
N PHE A 256 -18.40 8.14 -13.58
CA PHE A 256 -18.89 9.47 -13.85
C PHE A 256 -19.86 9.43 -15.02
N THR A 257 -20.97 10.13 -14.86
CA THR A 257 -21.95 10.41 -15.93
C THR A 257 -21.84 11.84 -16.42
N GLN A 258 -21.42 12.76 -15.54
CA GLN A 258 -21.07 14.14 -15.89
C GLN A 258 -19.98 14.68 -14.98
N ILE A 259 -19.13 15.55 -15.52
CA ILE A 259 -18.18 16.39 -14.78
C ILE A 259 -18.40 17.84 -15.20
N ASN A 260 -18.63 18.73 -14.24
CA ASN A 260 -18.96 20.14 -14.45
C ASN A 260 -20.09 20.38 -15.48
N GLY A 261 -21.07 19.47 -15.53
CA GLY A 261 -22.21 19.52 -16.46
C GLY A 261 -21.91 19.10 -17.91
N SER A 262 -20.74 18.50 -18.17
CA SER A 262 -20.35 17.94 -19.47
C SER A 262 -20.04 16.45 -19.36
N GLU A 263 -20.01 15.74 -20.50
CA GLU A 263 -19.54 14.35 -20.53
C GLU A 263 -18.07 14.28 -20.05
N PRO A 264 -17.68 13.25 -19.27
CA PRO A 264 -16.29 13.05 -18.89
C PRO A 264 -15.38 12.91 -20.11
N PHE A 265 -14.16 13.43 -20.01
CA PHE A 265 -13.24 13.47 -21.15
C PHE A 265 -12.75 12.08 -21.58
N ASN A 266 -12.43 11.21 -20.62
CA ASN A 266 -11.80 9.92 -20.88
C ASN A 266 -12.67 8.76 -20.37
N SER A 267 -13.03 7.85 -21.28
CA SER A 267 -13.91 6.71 -20.98
C SER A 267 -13.26 5.57 -20.17
N VAL A 268 -11.95 5.61 -19.96
CA VAL A 268 -11.21 4.63 -19.15
C VAL A 268 -11.15 5.08 -17.70
N LEU A 269 -10.73 6.33 -17.44
CA LEU A 269 -10.64 6.88 -16.09
C LEU A 269 -12.02 7.18 -15.49
N GLU A 270 -13.05 7.39 -16.33
CA GLU A 270 -14.38 7.73 -15.84
C GLU A 270 -15.04 6.60 -15.03
N SER A 271 -14.57 5.36 -15.13
CA SER A 271 -15.21 4.20 -14.51
C SER A 271 -14.23 3.25 -13.82
N ASN A 272 -14.71 2.58 -12.78
CA ASN A 272 -13.95 1.56 -12.07
C ASN A 272 -14.86 0.45 -11.55
N THR A 273 -14.29 -0.72 -11.29
CA THR A 273 -14.99 -1.83 -10.63
C THR A 273 -15.08 -1.57 -9.13
N VAL A 274 -16.21 -1.94 -8.54
CA VAL A 274 -16.38 -1.97 -7.09
C VAL A 274 -16.24 -3.41 -6.63
N ASP A 275 -15.17 -3.71 -5.89
CA ASP A 275 -14.96 -5.07 -5.37
C ASP A 275 -15.90 -5.30 -4.18
N VAL A 276 -16.94 -6.13 -4.35
CA VAL A 276 -17.88 -6.48 -3.30
C VAL A 276 -17.57 -7.85 -2.73
N SER A 277 -17.43 -7.94 -1.41
CA SER A 277 -17.08 -9.17 -0.70
C SER A 277 -17.95 -9.40 0.53
N VAL A 278 -17.97 -10.64 1.04
CA VAL A 278 -18.64 -10.98 2.30
C VAL A 278 -17.61 -11.00 3.43
N ALA A 279 -17.99 -10.41 4.56
CA ALA A 279 -17.21 -10.37 5.79
C ALA A 279 -16.75 -11.77 6.22
N GLY A 280 -15.50 -11.88 6.68
CA GLY A 280 -14.96 -13.14 7.18
C GLY A 280 -15.75 -13.65 8.39
N GLN A 281 -16.04 -14.96 8.41
CA GLN A 281 -16.79 -15.59 9.48
C GLN A 281 -15.86 -16.10 10.58
N ALA A 282 -15.96 -15.50 11.77
CA ALA A 282 -15.39 -16.05 12.98
C ALA A 282 -16.16 -17.29 13.42
N GLU A 283 -15.42 -18.34 13.78
CA GLU A 283 -15.99 -19.60 14.27
C GLU A 283 -16.56 -19.44 15.69
N ASN A 284 -16.08 -18.43 16.41
CA ASN A 284 -16.52 -18.13 17.76
C ASN A 284 -16.26 -16.68 18.18
N ASN A 285 -16.79 -16.31 19.35
CA ASN A 285 -16.72 -14.98 19.95
C ASN A 285 -15.43 -14.71 20.75
N PHE A 286 -14.44 -15.61 20.70
CA PHE A 286 -13.09 -15.36 21.22
C PHE A 286 -12.15 -15.02 20.07
N LEU A 287 -11.70 -13.77 20.04
CA LEU A 287 -10.90 -13.21 18.97
C LEU A 287 -9.51 -12.82 19.46
N VAL A 288 -8.54 -12.97 18.58
CA VAL A 288 -7.20 -12.41 18.75
C VAL A 288 -7.05 -11.27 17.76
N VAL A 289 -6.92 -10.06 18.28
CA VAL A 289 -6.65 -8.87 17.48
C VAL A 289 -5.15 -8.60 17.49
N LEU A 290 -4.54 -8.55 16.31
CA LEU A 290 -3.15 -8.14 16.13
C LEU A 290 -3.14 -6.74 15.54
N VAL A 291 -2.45 -5.81 16.20
CA VAL A 291 -2.22 -4.46 15.68
C VAL A 291 -0.74 -4.28 15.41
N HIS A 292 -0.40 -4.09 14.15
CA HIS A 292 0.96 -3.88 13.69
C HIS A 292 1.19 -2.39 13.59
N THR A 293 1.88 -1.87 14.61
CA THR A 293 2.19 -0.46 14.70
C THR A 293 3.22 -0.07 13.65
N ASP A 294 3.22 1.21 13.30
CA ASP A 294 4.24 1.82 12.49
C ASP A 294 5.31 2.48 13.37
N ASN A 295 6.10 3.38 12.81
CA ASN A 295 7.16 4.09 13.51
C ASN A 295 6.62 5.10 14.55
N TYR A 296 5.32 5.37 14.57
CA TYR A 296 4.65 6.32 15.45
C TYR A 296 3.54 5.61 16.24
N PRO A 297 3.88 4.70 17.17
CA PRO A 297 2.88 3.93 17.91
C PRO A 297 1.97 4.78 18.83
N GLY A 298 2.37 6.01 19.14
CA GLY A 298 1.65 6.90 20.07
C GLY A 298 0.35 7.51 19.54
N GLU A 299 0.15 7.50 18.23
CA GLU A 299 -1.02 8.04 17.53
C GLU A 299 -2.02 6.96 17.11
N ILE A 300 -1.58 5.69 17.14
CA ILE A 300 -2.35 4.51 16.73
C ILE A 300 -3.32 4.10 17.84
N SER A 301 -4.62 4.18 17.57
CA SER A 301 -5.67 3.54 18.38
C SER A 301 -6.76 2.92 17.51
N TRP A 302 -7.58 2.06 18.08
CA TRP A 302 -8.63 1.37 17.34
C TRP A 302 -9.80 0.99 18.23
N ASP A 303 -10.96 0.78 17.61
CA ASP A 303 -12.10 0.14 18.24
C ASP A 303 -12.80 -0.84 17.30
N ILE A 304 -13.53 -1.79 17.88
CA ILE A 304 -14.45 -2.68 17.17
C ILE A 304 -15.85 -2.34 17.66
N LYS A 305 -16.78 -2.07 16.74
CA LYS A 305 -18.18 -1.76 17.04
C LYS A 305 -19.11 -2.86 16.55
N ASP A 306 -20.14 -3.13 17.33
CA ASP A 306 -21.27 -3.97 16.93
C ASP A 306 -22.19 -3.23 15.93
N SER A 307 -23.19 -3.90 15.37
CA SER A 307 -24.11 -3.28 14.38
C SER A 307 -25.00 -2.18 14.96
N ASN A 308 -25.06 -2.05 16.29
CA ASN A 308 -25.76 -0.95 16.97
C ASN A 308 -24.82 0.24 17.27
N GLY A 309 -23.55 0.16 16.85
CA GLY A 309 -22.53 1.18 17.07
C GLY A 309 -21.89 1.15 18.45
N ASN A 310 -22.11 0.11 19.26
CA ASN A 310 -21.48 -0.01 20.57
C ASN A 310 -20.06 -0.55 20.43
N VAL A 311 -19.11 0.08 21.12
CA VAL A 311 -17.73 -0.41 21.18
C VAL A 311 -17.66 -1.69 22.02
N VAL A 312 -17.28 -2.81 21.38
CA VAL A 312 -17.10 -4.13 22.03
C VAL A 312 -15.63 -4.43 22.36
N ALA A 313 -14.69 -3.77 21.68
CA ALA A 313 -13.26 -3.82 21.99
C ALA A 313 -12.57 -2.54 21.54
N ASN A 314 -11.44 -2.21 22.17
CA ASN A 314 -10.59 -1.09 21.77
C ASN A 314 -9.17 -1.29 22.29
N GLY A 315 -8.23 -0.55 21.72
CA GLY A 315 -6.83 -0.54 22.14
C GLY A 315 -6.08 0.69 21.67
N GLY A 316 -4.87 0.87 22.22
CA GLY A 316 -4.06 2.07 22.02
C GLY A 316 -4.52 3.26 22.89
N PRO A 317 -3.86 4.43 22.77
CA PRO A 317 -2.59 4.62 22.06
C PRO A 317 -1.45 3.79 22.68
N TYR A 318 -0.45 3.45 21.88
CA TYR A 318 0.70 2.64 22.31
C TYR A 318 1.88 3.51 22.77
N GLN A 319 2.94 2.89 23.29
CA GLN A 319 4.03 3.63 23.89
C GLN A 319 4.89 4.33 22.82
N ALA A 320 4.72 5.64 22.72
CA ALA A 320 5.55 6.52 21.91
C ALA A 320 7.03 6.47 22.29
N GLY A 321 7.89 6.75 21.30
CA GLY A 321 9.32 6.93 21.47
C GLY A 321 9.69 8.35 21.89
N THR A 322 11.00 8.57 21.96
CA THR A 322 11.59 9.89 22.26
C THR A 322 12.02 10.64 21.00
N GLY A 323 11.73 10.12 19.81
CA GLY A 323 12.00 10.78 18.55
C GLY A 323 11.07 11.96 18.29
N THR A 324 11.31 12.69 17.21
CA THR A 324 10.45 13.80 16.77
C THR A 324 9.01 13.31 16.63
N ALA A 325 8.05 14.08 17.16
CA ALA A 325 6.62 13.73 17.18
C ALA A 325 6.29 12.37 17.81
N GLY A 326 7.17 11.82 18.66
CA GLY A 326 6.94 10.52 19.30
C GLY A 326 7.44 9.32 18.50
N ALA A 327 8.20 9.55 17.43
CA ALA A 327 8.80 8.51 16.61
C ALA A 327 9.64 7.49 17.42
N GLY A 328 9.59 6.23 16.99
CA GLY A 328 10.32 5.11 17.57
C GLY A 328 9.72 4.65 18.90
N GLY A 329 10.58 4.09 19.76
CA GLY A 329 10.16 3.57 21.07
C GLY A 329 9.94 2.06 21.08
N PRO A 330 9.58 1.49 22.24
CA PRO A 330 9.47 0.04 22.40
C PRO A 330 8.29 -0.56 21.63
N ASP A 331 7.31 0.26 21.26
CA ASP A 331 6.12 -0.18 20.56
C ASP A 331 6.15 0.15 19.06
N ALA A 332 7.18 0.81 18.53
CA ALA A 332 7.26 1.17 17.12
C ALA A 332 7.66 -0.03 16.26
N ASN A 333 7.00 -0.21 15.11
CA ASN A 333 7.23 -1.33 14.18
C ASN A 333 7.11 -2.69 14.88
N THR A 334 6.09 -2.87 15.74
CA THR A 334 5.85 -4.11 16.48
C THR A 334 4.39 -4.57 16.37
N THR A 335 4.14 -5.83 16.69
CA THR A 335 2.77 -6.37 16.77
C THR A 335 2.27 -6.33 18.21
N LYS A 336 1.08 -5.75 18.42
CA LYS A 336 0.34 -5.72 19.69
C LYS A 336 -0.82 -6.70 19.64
N MET A 337 -0.82 -7.66 20.54
CA MET A 337 -1.83 -8.70 20.62
C MET A 337 -2.86 -8.37 21.69
N HIS A 338 -4.15 -8.43 21.33
CA HIS A 338 -5.28 -8.23 22.23
C HIS A 338 -6.22 -9.42 22.16
N PHE A 339 -6.68 -9.87 23.33
CA PHE A 339 -7.72 -10.89 23.42
C PHE A 339 -9.06 -10.21 23.61
N VAL A 340 -9.99 -10.49 22.71
CA VAL A 340 -11.33 -9.91 22.71
C VAL A 340 -12.33 -11.03 22.89
N GLU A 341 -13.17 -10.91 23.91
CA GLU A 341 -14.26 -11.84 24.18
C GLU A 341 -15.57 -11.09 24.00
N ILE A 342 -16.31 -11.45 22.96
CA ILE A 342 -17.65 -10.91 22.68
C ILE A 342 -18.66 -11.76 23.47
N PRO A 343 -19.66 -11.16 24.14
CA PRO A 343 -20.62 -11.92 24.93
C PRO A 343 -21.26 -13.09 24.16
N GLU A 344 -21.50 -14.20 24.86
CA GLU A 344 -22.18 -15.38 24.28
C GLU A 344 -23.56 -15.02 23.73
N GLY A 345 -23.93 -15.61 22.60
CA GLY A 345 -25.21 -15.38 21.94
C GLY A 345 -25.24 -14.11 21.07
N THR A 346 -24.19 -13.29 21.09
CA THR A 346 -24.03 -12.16 20.18
C THR A 346 -23.49 -12.66 18.84
N SER A 347 -24.39 -12.98 17.91
CA SER A 347 -24.07 -13.10 16.49
C SER A 347 -24.31 -11.73 15.85
N ASP A 348 -23.24 -11.14 15.33
CA ASP A 348 -23.31 -9.80 14.76
C ASP A 348 -22.25 -9.61 13.67
N CYS A 349 -22.41 -8.53 12.89
CA CYS A 349 -21.38 -7.97 12.05
C CYS A 349 -20.66 -6.85 12.77
N PHE A 350 -19.34 -6.84 12.67
CA PHE A 350 -18.51 -5.90 13.39
C PHE A 350 -17.78 -4.99 12.44
N ASP A 351 -17.76 -3.71 12.78
CA ASP A 351 -16.93 -2.70 12.13
C ASP A 351 -15.60 -2.61 12.85
N VAL A 352 -14.53 -2.39 12.10
CA VAL A 352 -13.20 -2.09 12.64
C VAL A 352 -12.89 -0.63 12.35
N ASN A 353 -12.64 0.16 13.40
CA ASN A 353 -12.25 1.56 13.29
C ASN A 353 -10.78 1.71 13.67
N MET A 354 -10.03 2.37 12.79
CA MET A 354 -8.62 2.69 12.98
C MET A 354 -8.51 4.21 13.12
N TYR A 355 -7.73 4.63 14.10
CA TYR A 355 -7.53 6.04 14.43
C TYR A 355 -6.05 6.37 14.35
N ASP A 356 -5.80 7.56 13.81
CA ASP A 356 -4.49 8.15 13.76
C ASP A 356 -4.58 9.63 14.21
N ALA A 357 -3.82 10.00 15.23
CA ALA A 357 -3.95 11.31 15.86
C ALA A 357 -3.39 12.46 15.02
N TYR A 358 -2.44 12.18 14.10
CA TYR A 358 -1.79 13.20 13.27
C TYR A 358 -2.33 13.26 11.83
N GLY A 359 -2.99 12.20 11.37
CA GLY A 359 -3.74 12.13 10.12
C GLY A 359 -2.88 11.80 8.90
N ASP A 360 -1.73 11.16 9.09
CA ASP A 360 -0.86 10.60 8.06
C ASP A 360 -0.95 9.05 7.96
N GLY A 361 -1.81 8.46 8.79
CA GLY A 361 -2.18 7.06 8.75
C GLY A 361 -1.10 6.13 9.28
N TRP A 362 -1.27 4.82 9.09
CA TRP A 362 -0.32 3.81 9.58
C TRP A 362 0.56 3.35 8.43
N SER A 363 1.50 4.18 8.02
CA SER A 363 2.24 4.01 6.76
C SER A 363 3.76 4.06 6.91
N LEU A 364 4.29 4.48 8.06
CA LEU A 364 5.72 4.80 8.20
C LEU A 364 6.48 3.69 8.90
N GLY A 365 7.29 2.91 8.17
CA GLY A 365 8.12 1.88 8.79
C GLY A 365 8.68 0.86 7.81
N ASN A 366 9.37 -0.15 8.36
CA ASN A 366 10.04 -1.20 7.58
C ASN A 366 9.33 -2.57 7.68
N THR A 367 8.16 -2.61 8.31
CA THR A 367 7.35 -3.81 8.49
C THR A 367 5.95 -3.57 7.95
N TRP A 368 5.14 -4.61 7.78
CA TRP A 368 3.73 -4.40 7.50
C TRP A 368 3.04 -3.69 8.68
N HIS A 369 2.12 -2.79 8.37
CA HIS A 369 1.34 -2.00 9.34
C HIS A 369 -0.15 -2.25 9.08
N GLY A 370 -0.94 -2.32 10.14
CA GLY A 370 -2.36 -2.64 10.01
C GLY A 370 -2.93 -3.42 11.17
N MET A 371 -4.11 -3.99 10.94
CA MET A 371 -4.83 -4.77 11.93
C MET A 371 -5.30 -6.09 11.33
N GLU A 372 -5.18 -7.15 12.11
CA GLU A 372 -5.74 -8.46 11.81
C GLU A 372 -6.63 -8.92 12.96
N VAL A 373 -7.71 -9.63 12.62
CA VAL A 373 -8.58 -10.30 13.59
C VAL A 373 -8.60 -11.78 13.26
N TYR A 374 -8.23 -12.59 14.24
CA TYR A 374 -8.23 -14.04 14.15
C TYR A 374 -9.34 -14.62 15.01
N SER A 375 -9.99 -15.65 14.47
CA SER A 375 -10.79 -16.60 15.25
C SER A 375 -10.10 -17.95 15.13
N ASN A 376 -9.68 -18.51 16.28
CA ASN A 376 -8.75 -19.64 16.32
C ASN A 376 -7.47 -19.32 15.49
N ASP A 377 -7.12 -20.17 14.53
CA ASP A 377 -5.96 -19.99 13.64
C ASP A 377 -6.33 -19.37 12.28
N THR A 378 -7.57 -18.90 12.10
CA THR A 378 -8.04 -18.31 10.82
C THR A 378 -8.18 -16.80 10.95
N ALA A 379 -7.51 -16.06 10.05
CA ALA A 379 -7.73 -14.62 9.90
C ALA A 379 -9.10 -14.39 9.25
N VAL A 380 -9.97 -13.67 9.96
CA VAL A 380 -11.31 -13.28 9.47
C VAL A 380 -11.35 -11.83 9.00
N PHE A 381 -10.32 -11.06 9.34
CA PHE A 381 -10.07 -9.72 8.85
C PHE A 381 -8.57 -9.46 8.85
N ALA A 382 -8.07 -8.83 7.80
CA ALA A 382 -6.69 -8.34 7.71
C ALA A 382 -6.68 -7.11 6.81
N TYR A 383 -6.20 -5.99 7.33
CA TYR A 383 -6.18 -4.75 6.57
C TYR A 383 -5.00 -3.87 6.94
N GLY A 384 -4.25 -3.43 5.92
CA GLY A 384 -3.14 -2.49 6.04
C GLY A 384 -3.58 -1.14 5.49
N PRO A 385 -3.83 -0.14 6.36
CA PRO A 385 -4.53 1.08 5.95
C PRO A 385 -3.68 2.06 5.17
N GLY A 386 -2.35 1.96 5.23
CA GLY A 386 -1.47 2.93 4.59
C GLY A 386 -1.73 4.35 5.12
N ASN A 387 -1.69 5.33 4.23
CA ASN A 387 -2.02 6.71 4.57
C ASN A 387 -3.54 6.90 4.60
N PHE A 388 -4.04 7.46 5.69
CA PHE A 388 -5.43 7.88 5.85
C PHE A 388 -5.45 9.09 6.79
N GLY A 389 -6.60 9.79 6.86
CA GLY A 389 -6.79 10.90 7.80
C GLY A 389 -6.84 10.44 9.26
N THR A 390 -7.59 11.14 10.11
CA THR A 390 -7.58 10.82 11.54
C THR A 390 -8.40 9.59 11.94
N GLU A 391 -9.28 9.13 11.06
CA GLU A 391 -10.18 7.99 11.29
C GLU A 391 -10.40 7.25 9.96
N LEU A 392 -10.44 5.93 10.05
CA LEU A 392 -10.76 5.05 8.95
C LEU A 392 -11.63 3.90 9.44
N THR A 393 -12.82 3.78 8.88
CA THR A 393 -13.77 2.72 9.22
C THR A 393 -13.78 1.65 8.14
N ARG A 394 -13.68 0.39 8.58
CA ARG A 394 -13.96 -0.79 7.76
C ARG A 394 -15.29 -1.38 8.23
N ALA A 395 -16.35 -0.99 7.53
CA ALA A 395 -17.69 -1.51 7.75
C ALA A 395 -17.76 -3.00 7.42
N SER A 396 -18.53 -3.78 8.20
CA SER A 396 -18.66 -5.23 8.01
C SER A 396 -17.30 -5.93 7.86
N ALA A 397 -16.34 -5.60 8.72
CA ALA A 397 -14.97 -6.12 8.67
C ALA A 397 -14.93 -7.64 8.90
N PHE A 398 -15.73 -8.15 9.84
CA PHE A 398 -15.90 -9.57 10.10
C PHE A 398 -17.26 -9.81 10.78
N LYS A 399 -17.69 -11.07 10.85
CA LYS A 399 -18.92 -11.47 11.55
C LYS A 399 -18.70 -12.66 12.48
N THR A 400 -19.55 -12.81 13.49
CA THR A 400 -19.52 -13.96 14.40
C THR A 400 -20.84 -14.74 14.37
N ASN A 401 -20.79 -16.02 14.74
CA ASN A 401 -21.95 -16.90 14.83
C ASN A 401 -22.61 -16.91 16.23
N GLY A 402 -22.15 -16.06 17.16
CA GLY A 402 -22.65 -15.99 18.53
C GLY A 402 -22.26 -17.15 19.43
N VAL A 403 -21.41 -18.07 18.97
CA VAL A 403 -20.91 -19.19 19.76
C VAL A 403 -19.68 -18.70 20.51
N LEU A 404 -19.67 -18.72 21.85
CA LEU A 404 -18.40 -18.65 22.57
C LEU A 404 -17.55 -19.84 22.12
N ALA A 405 -16.21 -19.69 22.07
CA ALA A 405 -15.31 -20.76 21.66
C ALA A 405 -15.74 -22.06 22.33
N SER A 406 -16.31 -22.98 21.53
CA SER A 406 -16.96 -24.14 22.11
C SER A 406 -15.88 -24.92 22.83
N GLU A 407 -16.09 -25.18 24.13
CA GLU A 407 -15.31 -26.14 24.92
C GLU A 407 -15.50 -27.59 24.40
N THR A 408 -15.66 -27.81 23.10
CA THR A 408 -15.66 -29.14 22.48
C THR A 408 -14.25 -29.67 22.28
N ILE A 409 -13.48 -29.72 23.36
CA ILE A 409 -12.79 -30.94 23.76
C ILE A 409 -13.05 -31.06 25.25
N GLU A 410 -13.72 -32.15 25.65
CA GLU A 410 -14.21 -32.33 27.01
C GLU A 410 -13.19 -31.86 28.07
N THR A 411 -13.66 -31.02 28.99
CA THR A 411 -12.99 -30.70 30.26
C THR A 411 -12.61 -31.95 31.10
N SER A 412 -12.94 -33.16 30.62
CA SER A 412 -12.58 -34.45 31.20
C SER A 412 -11.22 -35.02 30.74
N THR A 413 -10.58 -34.48 29.68
CA THR A 413 -9.32 -35.06 29.16
C THR A 413 -8.06 -34.30 29.52
N PHE A 414 -8.13 -32.99 29.79
CA PHE A 414 -6.93 -32.16 29.99
C PHE A 414 -7.14 -30.97 30.95
N ALA A 415 -6.24 -30.76 31.93
CA ALA A 415 -6.24 -29.59 32.82
C ALA A 415 -4.83 -29.20 33.28
N VAL A 416 -4.59 -27.88 33.44
CA VAL A 416 -3.35 -27.33 34.02
C VAL A 416 -3.63 -26.64 35.35
N TYR A 417 -3.01 -27.10 36.44
CA TYR A 417 -3.30 -26.59 37.78
C TYR A 417 -2.12 -26.63 38.77
N PRO A 418 -2.09 -25.77 39.80
CA PRO A 418 -3.00 -24.64 39.97
C PRO A 418 -2.73 -23.58 38.90
N ASN A 419 -3.77 -22.87 38.49
CA ASN A 419 -3.64 -21.73 37.61
C ASN A 419 -4.63 -20.67 38.09
N PRO A 420 -4.19 -19.58 38.73
CA PRO A 420 -2.79 -19.10 38.83
C PRO A 420 -1.85 -19.93 39.72
N SER A 421 -0.53 -19.84 39.47
CA SER A 421 0.55 -20.54 40.19
C SER A 421 1.72 -19.61 40.57
N ASN A 422 2.63 -20.08 41.45
CA ASN A 422 3.96 -19.49 41.66
C ASN A 422 5.00 -19.99 40.62
N GLY A 423 4.53 -20.30 39.41
CA GLY A 423 5.35 -20.82 38.32
C GLY A 423 5.48 -22.34 38.25
N VAL A 424 4.77 -23.12 39.07
CA VAL A 424 4.78 -24.60 38.99
C VAL A 424 3.38 -25.09 38.61
N PHE A 425 3.27 -25.72 37.45
CA PHE A 425 2.01 -26.16 36.87
C PHE A 425 2.00 -27.67 36.71
N ASN A 426 0.95 -28.33 37.17
CA ASN A 426 0.73 -29.77 37.00
C ASN A 426 -0.28 -30.01 35.90
N PHE A 427 -0.15 -31.15 35.24
CA PHE A 427 -1.01 -31.55 34.13
C PHE A 427 -1.87 -32.74 34.55
N ALA A 428 -3.17 -32.65 34.36
CA ALA A 428 -4.02 -33.83 34.21
C ALA A 428 -4.24 -34.04 32.71
N THR A 429 -3.94 -35.22 32.19
CA THR A 429 -4.13 -35.56 30.76
C THR A 429 -4.44 -37.05 30.59
N GLN A 430 -5.15 -37.46 29.53
CA GLN A 430 -5.37 -38.88 29.20
C GLN A 430 -4.37 -39.43 28.16
N GLU A 431 -3.59 -38.55 27.54
CA GLU A 431 -2.54 -38.89 26.57
C GLU A 431 -1.28 -38.04 26.78
N ALA A 432 -0.16 -38.45 26.17
CA ALA A 432 1.05 -37.64 26.18
C ALA A 432 0.86 -36.41 25.28
N VAL A 433 1.20 -35.24 25.79
CA VAL A 433 1.05 -33.96 25.06
C VAL A 433 2.36 -33.21 24.94
N ALA A 434 2.53 -32.47 23.85
CA ALA A 434 3.56 -31.45 23.70
C ALA A 434 3.01 -30.11 24.18
N VAL A 435 3.82 -29.32 24.89
CA VAL A 435 3.46 -28.00 25.41
C VAL A 435 4.50 -26.99 24.94
N THR A 436 4.03 -25.89 24.36
CA THR A 436 4.83 -24.71 23.99
C THR A 436 4.29 -23.51 24.73
N VAL A 437 5.10 -22.90 25.59
CA VAL A 437 4.72 -21.70 26.33
C VAL A 437 5.33 -20.48 25.67
N MET A 438 4.51 -19.46 25.46
CA MET A 438 4.87 -18.18 24.86
C MET A 438 4.55 -17.06 25.85
N ASP A 439 5.37 -16.00 25.85
CA ASP A 439 4.98 -14.75 26.49
C ASP A 439 4.00 -13.96 25.59
N LEU A 440 3.51 -12.82 26.08
CA LEU A 440 2.53 -11.98 25.37
C LEU A 440 3.07 -11.33 24.08
N THR A 441 4.38 -11.40 23.83
CA THR A 441 5.00 -10.95 22.58
C THR A 441 5.10 -12.07 21.54
N GLY A 442 4.60 -13.27 21.84
CA GLY A 442 4.70 -14.45 20.98
C GLY A 442 6.06 -15.17 21.09
N LYS A 443 6.97 -14.69 21.94
CA LYS A 443 8.28 -15.33 22.13
C LYS A 443 8.10 -16.63 22.91
N VAL A 444 8.58 -17.73 22.33
CA VAL A 444 8.62 -19.04 22.99
C VAL A 444 9.58 -18.98 24.19
N VAL A 445 9.06 -19.22 25.38
CA VAL A 445 9.79 -19.20 26.66
C VAL A 445 9.99 -20.60 27.24
N PHE A 446 9.20 -21.59 26.82
CA PHE A 446 9.36 -22.99 27.25
C PHE A 446 8.78 -23.96 26.22
N THR A 447 9.37 -25.16 26.10
CA THR A 447 8.79 -26.27 25.35
C THR A 447 9.00 -27.61 26.06
N ALA A 448 8.02 -28.51 25.92
CA ALA A 448 8.10 -29.91 26.33
C ALA A 448 7.36 -30.77 25.29
N LYS A 449 7.83 -32.00 25.01
CA LYS A 449 7.27 -32.83 23.94
C LYS A 449 6.50 -34.07 24.40
N GLU A 450 6.57 -34.41 25.68
CA GLU A 450 5.96 -35.63 26.25
C GLU A 450 5.53 -35.41 27.71
N ILE A 451 4.56 -34.53 27.94
CA ILE A 451 3.94 -34.34 29.27
C ILE A 451 2.81 -35.38 29.43
N ASN A 452 2.90 -36.19 30.48
CA ASN A 452 1.92 -37.21 30.84
C ASN A 452 1.06 -36.77 32.02
N ASN A 453 0.07 -37.59 32.35
CA ASN A 453 -0.80 -37.35 33.51
C ASN A 453 0.01 -37.29 34.81
N GLY A 454 -0.16 -36.20 35.56
CA GLY A 454 0.53 -35.96 36.82
C GLY A 454 1.91 -35.33 36.69
N ASP A 455 2.41 -35.12 35.47
CA ASP A 455 3.68 -34.43 35.26
C ASP A 455 3.58 -32.94 35.61
N THR A 456 4.74 -32.36 35.92
CA THR A 456 4.88 -30.97 36.35
C THR A 456 5.76 -30.19 35.38
N MET A 457 5.32 -29.01 34.99
CA MET A 457 6.11 -27.99 34.30
C MET A 457 6.52 -26.90 35.29
N ASN A 458 7.81 -26.60 35.34
CA ASN A 458 8.35 -25.55 36.20
C ASN A 458 8.81 -24.34 35.37
N LEU A 459 8.05 -23.27 35.51
CA LEU A 459 8.24 -21.94 34.94
C LEU A 459 8.59 -20.90 36.02
N SER A 460 9.01 -21.29 37.23
CA SER A 460 9.27 -20.35 38.33
C SER A 460 10.43 -19.37 38.07
N ASN A 461 11.23 -19.63 37.04
CA ASN A 461 12.30 -18.74 36.59
C ASN A 461 11.81 -17.62 35.65
N LEU A 462 10.56 -17.70 35.18
CA LEU A 462 9.95 -16.67 34.34
C LEU A 462 9.44 -15.53 35.21
N GLN A 463 9.31 -14.34 34.61
CA GLN A 463 8.76 -13.18 35.31
C GLN A 463 7.30 -13.44 35.69
N LYS A 464 6.86 -12.83 36.79
CA LYS A 464 5.44 -12.81 37.16
C LYS A 464 4.64 -12.17 36.03
N GLY A 465 3.55 -12.78 35.64
CA GLY A 465 2.81 -12.35 34.46
C GLY A 465 1.97 -13.46 33.84
N MET A 466 1.41 -13.13 32.69
CA MET A 466 0.58 -14.04 31.89
C MET A 466 1.39 -14.64 30.75
N TYR A 467 1.13 -15.89 30.46
CA TYR A 467 1.73 -16.66 29.38
C TYR A 467 0.63 -17.45 28.67
N LEU A 468 0.89 -17.86 27.43
CA LEU A 468 0.03 -18.80 26.69
C LEU A 468 0.76 -20.13 26.55
N ALA A 469 0.07 -21.23 26.82
CA ALA A 469 0.57 -22.57 26.57
C ALA A 469 -0.24 -23.20 25.44
N LYS A 470 0.38 -23.39 24.27
CA LYS A 470 -0.16 -24.26 23.22
C LYS A 470 0.15 -25.71 23.58
N ILE A 471 -0.88 -26.51 23.76
CA ILE A 471 -0.82 -27.93 24.11
C ILE A 471 -1.32 -28.75 22.92
N VAL A 472 -0.56 -29.75 22.51
CA VAL A 472 -0.85 -30.59 21.34
C VAL A 472 -0.75 -32.06 21.75
N GLY A 473 -1.85 -32.79 21.65
CA GLY A 473 -1.93 -34.24 21.85
C GLY A 473 -2.19 -34.98 20.54
N ALA A 474 -2.36 -36.30 20.60
CA ALA A 474 -2.74 -37.08 19.42
C ALA A 474 -4.23 -36.93 19.06
N THR A 475 -5.06 -36.54 20.03
CA THR A 475 -6.51 -36.37 19.86
C THR A 475 -6.96 -34.93 19.63
N GLY A 476 -6.06 -33.94 19.75
CA GLY A 476 -6.36 -32.54 19.47
C GLY A 476 -5.31 -31.55 20.00
N GLU A 477 -5.57 -30.26 19.82
CA GLU A 477 -4.77 -29.17 20.39
C GLU A 477 -5.62 -28.14 21.13
N ARG A 478 -5.00 -27.44 22.09
CA ARG A 478 -5.64 -26.42 22.93
C ARG A 478 -4.63 -25.36 23.34
N THR A 479 -5.09 -24.11 23.43
CA THR A 479 -4.31 -23.03 24.04
C THR A 479 -4.84 -22.70 25.42
N GLU A 480 -3.96 -22.65 26.42
CA GLU A 480 -4.28 -22.33 27.81
C GLU A 480 -3.56 -21.07 28.27
N LYS A 481 -4.29 -20.20 28.96
CA LYS A 481 -3.69 -19.04 29.61
C LYS A 481 -3.06 -19.46 30.92
N LEU A 482 -1.78 -19.23 31.14
CA LEU A 482 -1.08 -19.49 32.40
C LEU A 482 -0.78 -18.19 33.14
N VAL A 483 -1.01 -18.17 34.45
CA VAL A 483 -0.75 -16.99 35.30
C VAL A 483 0.28 -17.31 36.38
N ILE A 484 1.41 -16.60 36.36
CA ILE A 484 2.50 -16.68 37.36
C ILE A 484 2.40 -15.49 38.31
N LYS A 485 2.23 -15.74 39.62
CA LYS A 485 1.99 -14.73 40.67
C LYS A 485 3.20 -14.32 41.47
#